data_AF-A0A5S9MNP5-F1
#
_entry.id   AF-A0A5S9MNP5-F1
#
_cell.length_a   1.000
_cell.length_b   1.000
_cell.length_c   1.000
_cell.angle_alpha   90.00
_cell.angle_beta   90.00
_cell.angle_gamma   90.00
#
_symmetry.space_group_name_H-M   'P 1'
#
loop_
_entity.id
_entity.type
_entity.pdbx_description
1 polymer ?
#
loop_
_entity_poly.entity_id
_entity_poly.type
_entity_poly.pdbx_seq_one_letter_code
_entity_poly.pdbx_strand_id
1 'polypeptide(L)' 'MGKRYPLVHPNVKGFLHGGDYNPDQWLHMPEIIDEDFRLMKLAHCQTFSINIFAWSKLEPKRRSV' A
#
# COMPACT_ATOMS: atom_id res chain seq x y z
N MET A 1 11.99 6.47 33.19
CA MET A 1 11.10 6.53 32.00
C MET A 1 11.97 6.51 30.75
N GLY A 2 11.69 5.60 29.81
CA GLY A 2 12.47 5.48 28.57
C GLY A 2 12.20 6.62 27.58
N LYS A 3 13.15 6.88 26.67
CA LYS A 3 12.98 7.85 25.58
C LYS A 3 11.77 7.45 24.72
N ARG A 4 10.89 8.40 24.42
CA ARG A 4 9.76 8.22 23.51
C ARG A 4 10.01 9.03 22.25
N TYR A 5 9.99 8.35 21.11
CA TYR A 5 10.18 8.96 19.80
C TYR A 5 8.82 9.31 19.18
N PRO A 6 8.78 10.31 18.29
CA PRO A 6 7.57 10.61 17.53
C PRO A 6 7.16 9.42 16.66
N LEU A 7 5.86 9.33 16.37
CA LEU A 7 5.31 8.34 15.44
C LEU A 7 5.72 8.73 14.01
N VAL A 8 5.81 7.74 13.12
CA VAL A 8 6.14 7.95 11.71
C VAL A 8 5.11 8.85 11.02
N HIS A 9 3.83 8.74 11.40
CA HIS A 9 2.76 9.56 10.87
C HIS A 9 1.78 9.96 12.00
N PRO A 10 1.35 11.23 12.08
CA PRO A 10 0.54 11.73 13.21
C PRO A 10 -0.83 11.06 13.34
N ASN A 11 -1.38 10.53 12.25
CA ASN A 11 -2.69 9.87 12.25
C ASN A 11 -2.62 8.38 12.59
N VAL A 12 -1.43 7.78 12.70
CA VAL A 12 -1.29 6.36 13.02
C VAL A 12 -1.02 6.20 14.51
N LYS A 13 -1.80 5.37 15.18
CA LYS A 13 -1.59 5.01 16.59
C LYS A 13 -0.98 3.60 16.64
N GLY A 14 0.16 3.44 17.31
CA GLY A 14 0.80 2.14 17.48
C GLY A 14 1.70 1.73 16.31
N PHE A 15 1.86 0.42 16.12
CA PHE A 15 2.72 -0.15 15.08
C PHE A 15 2.06 -0.08 13.70
N LEU A 16 2.87 0.10 12.66
CA LEU A 16 2.45 -0.09 11.27
C LEU A 16 2.39 -1.60 10.99
N HIS A 17 1.33 -2.05 10.34
CA HIS A 17 1.12 -3.45 9.99
C HIS A 17 0.51 -3.53 8.59
N GLY A 18 1.09 -4.37 7.74
CA GLY A 18 0.74 -4.55 6.33
C GLY A 18 2.00 -4.91 5.53
N GLY A 19 2.11 -4.44 4.29
CA GLY A 19 3.22 -4.79 3.42
C GLY A 19 3.12 -4.18 2.02
N ASP A 20 3.79 -4.79 1.06
CA ASP A 20 3.74 -4.35 -0.33
C ASP A 20 2.41 -4.76 -0.97
N TYR A 21 1.69 -3.79 -1.52
CA TYR A 21 0.43 -4.02 -2.24
C TYR A 21 0.58 -3.55 -3.69
N ASN A 22 0.34 -4.46 -4.63
CA ASN A 22 0.56 -4.25 -6.07
C ASN A 22 -0.77 -4.35 -6.84
N PRO A 23 -1.72 -3.41 -6.61
CA PRO A 23 -3.03 -3.45 -7.27
C PRO A 23 -2.94 -3.27 -8.78
N ASP A 24 -1.85 -2.68 -9.27
CA ASP A 24 -1.57 -2.47 -10.69
C ASP A 24 -1.59 -3.77 -11.50
N GLN A 25 -1.28 -4.91 -10.86
CA GLN A 25 -1.33 -6.26 -11.46
C GLN A 25 -2.76 -6.79 -11.61
N TRP A 26 -3.71 -6.28 -10.81
CA TRP A 26 -5.07 -6.83 -10.68
C TRP A 26 -6.17 -5.87 -11.18
N LEU A 27 -5.82 -4.75 -11.81
CA LEU A 27 -6.79 -3.73 -12.28
C LEU A 27 -7.85 -4.26 -13.28
N HIS A 28 -7.64 -5.42 -13.88
CA HIS A 28 -8.57 -6.06 -14.81
C HIS A 28 -9.62 -6.94 -14.10
N MET A 29 -9.46 -7.17 -12.80
CA MET A 29 -10.37 -7.94 -11.93
C MET A 29 -10.70 -7.10 -10.68
N PRO A 30 -11.57 -6.08 -10.81
CA PRO A 30 -11.89 -5.15 -9.72
C PRO A 30 -12.43 -5.85 -8.46
N GLU A 31 -13.06 -7.01 -8.60
CA GLU A 31 -13.55 -7.83 -7.50
C GLU A 31 -12.44 -8.34 -6.58
N ILE A 32 -11.22 -8.53 -7.09
CA ILE A 32 -10.05 -8.90 -6.28
C ILE A 32 -9.65 -7.72 -5.39
N ILE A 33 -9.71 -6.50 -5.90
CA ILE A 33 -9.38 -5.30 -5.13
C ILE A 33 -10.40 -5.09 -4.00
N ASP A 34 -11.69 -5.33 -4.28
CA ASP A 34 -12.74 -5.26 -3.26
C ASP A 34 -12.52 -6.31 -2.15
N GLU A 35 -12.16 -7.54 -2.54
CA GLU A 35 -11.85 -8.63 -1.62
C GLU A 35 -10.57 -8.36 -0.81
N ASP A 36 -9.54 -7.78 -1.43
CA ASP A 36 -8.33 -7.33 -0.76
C ASP A 36 -8.68 -6.34 0.36
N PHE A 37 -9.50 -5.32 0.10
CA PHE A 37 -9.92 -4.37 1.15
C PHE A 37 -10.71 -5.04 2.28
N ARG A 38 -11.53 -6.06 1.97
CA ARG A 38 -12.24 -6.85 2.97
C ARG A 38 -11.27 -7.65 3.84
N LEU A 39 -10.30 -8.34 3.22
CA LEU A 39 -9.32 -9.18 3.90
C LEU A 39 -8.31 -8.35 4.70
N MET A 40 -7.86 -7.20 4.20
CA MET A 40 -6.96 -6.29 4.92
C MET A 40 -7.57 -5.83 6.26
N LYS A 41 -8.89 -5.56 6.28
CA LYS A 41 -9.62 -5.24 7.52
C LYS A 41 -9.65 -6.42 8.49
N LEU A 42 -9.90 -7.62 8.00
CA LEU A 42 -9.93 -8.84 8.83
C LEU A 42 -8.55 -9.24 9.35
N ALA A 43 -7.50 -8.97 8.60
CA ALA A 43 -6.11 -9.20 8.99
C ALA A 43 -5.55 -8.11 9.91
N HIS A 44 -6.32 -7.05 10.19
CA HIS A 44 -5.87 -5.87 10.94
C HIS A 44 -4.62 -5.23 10.32
N CYS A 45 -4.56 -5.12 8.99
CA CYS A 45 -3.51 -4.40 8.28
C CYS A 45 -3.99 -2.98 7.94
N GLN A 46 -3.14 -1.98 8.15
CA GLN A 46 -3.46 -0.56 7.99
C GLN A 46 -2.47 0.24 7.15
N THR A 47 -1.35 -0.34 6.74
CA THR A 47 -0.30 0.40 6.04
C THR A 47 0.29 -0.44 4.93
N PHE A 48 0.26 0.09 3.71
CA PHE A 48 0.76 -0.60 2.53
C PHE A 48 1.69 0.29 1.72
N SER A 49 2.75 -0.31 1.18
CA SER A 49 3.59 0.31 0.18
C SER A 49 3.00 -0.02 -1.20
N ILE A 50 2.69 1.00 -2.00
CA ILE A 50 2.14 0.82 -3.35
C ILE A 50 3.14 1.33 -4.39
N ASN A 51 3.01 0.82 -5.62
CA ASN A 51 3.75 1.27 -6.79
C ASN A 51 5.29 1.10 -6.73
N ILE A 52 5.81 0.19 -5.91
CA ILE A 52 7.26 -0.08 -5.84
C ILE A 52 7.82 -0.50 -7.21
N PHE A 53 7.07 -1.31 -7.96
CA PHE A 53 7.46 -1.81 -9.28
C PHE A 53 6.51 -1.41 -10.41
N ALA A 54 5.67 -0.39 -10.21
CA ALA A 54 4.59 -0.04 -11.13
C ALA A 54 5.02 0.89 -12.29
N TRP A 55 6.33 1.06 -12.56
CA TRP A 55 6.79 2.02 -13.58
C TRP A 55 6.18 1.73 -14.95
N SER A 56 6.19 0.47 -15.40
CA SER A 56 5.61 0.10 -16.70
C SER A 56 4.12 0.44 -16.84
N LYS A 57 3.40 0.58 -15.71
CA LYS A 57 2.02 1.04 -15.68
C LYS A 57 1.90 2.56 -15.64
N LEU A 58 2.78 3.24 -14.90
CA LEU A 58 2.80 4.70 -14.75
C LEU A 58 3.35 5.43 -15.98
N GLU A 59 4.38 4.88 -16.61
CA GLU A 59 4.98 5.38 -17.86
C GLU A 59 5.07 4.23 -18.89
N PRO A 60 3.96 3.89 -19.55
CA PRO A 60 3.88 2.73 -20.45
C PRO A 60 4.64 2.94 -21.78
N LYS A 61 4.97 4.19 -22.11
CA LYS A 61 5.73 4.55 -23.31
C LYS A 61 6.83 5.50 -22.90
N ARG A 62 8.02 5.31 -23.48
CA ARG A 62 9.16 6.22 -23.32
C ARG A 62 8.70 7.65 -23.63
N ARG A 63 8.92 8.57 -22.70
CA ARG A 63 8.86 10.01 -23.01
C ARG A 63 9.95 10.37 -24.02
N SER A 64 9.55 10.92 -25.16
CA SER A 64 10.46 11.65 -26.05
C SER A 64 10.94 12.90 -25.31
N VAL A 65 12.25 13.10 -25.28
CA VAL A 65 12.90 14.33 -24.79
C VAL A 65 12.70 15.48 -25.76
#